data_AF-A0A2V6XEV7-F1
#
_entry.id   AF-A0A2V6XEV7-F1
#
_cell.length_a   1.000
_cell.length_b   1.000
_cell.length_c   1.000
_cell.angle_alpha   90.00
_cell.angle_beta   90.00
_cell.angle_gamma   90.00
#
_symmetry.space_group_name_H-M   'P 1'
#
loop_
_entity.id
_entity.type
_entity.pdbx_description
1 polymer ?
#
loop_
_entity_poly.entity_id
_entity_poly.type
_entity_poly.pdbx_seq_one_letter_code
_entity_poly.pdbx_strand_id
1 'polypeptide(L)'
;MPVVTQPRASRAASKKARARRARIPSVRPLVRVGRRALLVLLAMPLVLRILVVAAVILAVWSAVNWAYQVLRKPTELFFPVSGVLSKTPPETWRQYAPLFREHSTPVITPDLLAALAQVEGAGNPVARTYWRWRLTWNPFEMYRPASSAVGMYQITDPTFREAKRYCIHDHVVVEDGPWHEWRSCWFNGVYTRVVPSHAVEMTAALLDRSVATTMGRQRIPAATLQQKQDLAAIIHLCGGGPGDGFARRGFRLTAGQRCGDHDVRGYLAQINAMKRQFVRLAGTG
;
A
#
# COMPACT_ATOMS: atom_id res chain seq x y z
N MET A 1 7.93 -22.86 97.58
CA MET A 1 7.15 -22.51 96.36
C MET A 1 7.54 -21.08 95.98
N PRO A 2 8.07 -20.86 94.77
CA PRO A 2 7.23 -20.30 93.71
C PRO A 2 7.50 -20.82 92.29
N VAL A 3 6.40 -20.88 91.53
CA VAL A 3 6.19 -20.45 90.13
C VAL A 3 7.27 -20.80 89.10
N VAL A 4 6.99 -21.86 88.32
CA VAL A 4 7.60 -22.15 87.02
C VAL A 4 6.86 -21.36 85.94
N THR A 5 7.58 -20.50 85.24
CA THR A 5 7.12 -19.70 84.10
C THR A 5 7.20 -20.50 82.80
N GLN A 6 6.08 -20.59 82.07
CA GLN A 6 6.05 -21.16 80.71
C GLN A 6 6.40 -20.09 79.66
N PRO A 7 7.22 -20.40 78.64
CA PRO A 7 7.45 -19.50 77.51
C PRO A 7 6.35 -19.65 76.44
N ARG A 8 5.79 -18.52 76.00
CA ARG A 8 4.85 -18.46 74.87
C ARG A 8 5.62 -18.45 73.54
N ALA A 9 5.29 -19.43 72.69
CA ALA A 9 5.82 -19.63 71.35
C ALA A 9 5.50 -18.47 70.39
N SER A 10 6.48 -18.16 69.54
CA SER A 10 6.41 -17.22 68.43
C SER A 10 5.51 -17.73 67.30
N ARG A 11 4.62 -16.87 66.79
CA ARG A 11 3.88 -17.11 65.54
C ARG A 11 4.34 -16.13 64.47
N ALA A 12 4.83 -16.71 63.38
CA ALA A 12 5.38 -16.06 62.21
C ALA A 12 4.37 -15.16 61.47
N ALA A 13 4.87 -14.07 60.92
CA ALA A 13 4.12 -13.09 60.15
C ALA A 13 3.72 -13.64 58.77
N SER A 14 2.42 -13.74 58.50
CA SER A 14 1.86 -14.02 57.17
C SER A 14 1.62 -12.70 56.43
N LYS A 15 2.51 -12.36 55.49
CA LYS A 15 2.29 -11.26 54.53
C LYS A 15 1.30 -11.71 53.45
N LYS A 16 0.00 -11.40 53.63
CA LYS A 16 -1.00 -11.56 52.57
C LYS A 16 -0.82 -10.47 51.51
N ALA A 17 -0.37 -10.87 50.31
CA ALA A 17 -0.33 -10.06 49.12
C ALA A 17 -1.74 -9.60 48.73
N ARG A 18 -1.95 -8.29 48.65
CA ARG A 18 -3.22 -7.67 48.27
C ARG A 18 -3.31 -7.60 46.74
N ALA A 19 -4.04 -8.53 46.13
CA ALA A 19 -4.35 -8.50 44.71
C ALA A 19 -5.05 -7.18 44.34
N ARG A 20 -4.43 -6.38 43.46
CA ARG A 20 -5.05 -5.19 42.86
C ARG A 20 -6.12 -5.63 41.85
N ARG A 21 -7.40 -5.57 42.24
CA ARG A 21 -8.52 -5.64 41.29
C ARG A 21 -8.46 -4.42 40.37
N ALA A 22 -8.27 -4.65 39.07
CA ALA A 22 -8.43 -3.63 38.04
C ALA A 22 -9.88 -3.10 38.09
N ARG A 23 -10.05 -1.81 38.38
CA ARG A 23 -11.36 -1.14 38.36
C ARG A 23 -11.74 -0.86 36.91
N ILE A 24 -12.80 -1.50 36.43
CA ILE A 24 -13.45 -1.10 35.17
C ILE A 24 -14.02 0.31 35.38
N PRO A 25 -13.73 1.29 34.50
CA PRO A 25 -14.27 2.64 34.64
C PRO A 25 -15.80 2.63 34.51
N SER A 26 -16.47 3.38 35.38
CA SER A 26 -17.94 3.39 35.44
C SER A 26 -18.53 4.19 34.27
N VAL A 27 -19.49 3.60 33.55
CA VAL A 27 -20.26 4.22 32.44
C VAL A 27 -21.31 5.24 32.92
N ARG A 28 -21.46 5.40 34.25
CA ARG A 28 -22.47 6.28 34.88
C ARG A 28 -22.43 7.76 34.47
N PRO A 29 -21.27 8.40 34.16
CA PRO A 29 -21.26 9.79 33.73
C PRO A 29 -21.90 9.97 32.35
N LEU A 30 -21.61 9.08 31.39
CA LEU A 30 -22.16 9.11 30.03
C LEU A 30 -23.69 8.97 30.01
N VAL A 31 -24.22 8.07 30.84
CA VAL A 31 -25.67 7.84 30.96
C VAL A 31 -26.41 9.07 31.54
N ARG A 32 -25.78 9.79 32.48
CA ARG A 32 -26.36 11.00 33.08
C ARG A 32 -26.38 12.19 32.11
N VAL A 33 -25.34 12.34 31.30
CA VAL A 33 -25.26 13.36 30.25
C VAL A 33 -26.30 13.09 29.16
N GLY A 34 -26.45 11.83 28.71
CA GLY A 34 -27.45 11.43 27.73
C GLY A 34 -28.89 11.66 28.19
N ARG A 35 -29.22 11.36 29.45
CA ARG A 35 -30.55 11.62 30.02
C ARG A 35 -30.89 13.10 30.10
N ARG A 36 -29.93 13.96 30.48
CA ARG A 36 -30.15 15.42 30.53
C ARG A 36 -30.33 16.01 29.13
N ALA A 37 -29.53 15.58 28.17
CA ALA A 37 -29.69 16.00 26.76
C ALA A 37 -31.05 15.58 26.20
N LEU A 38 -31.53 14.37 26.52
CA LEU A 38 -32.85 13.88 26.09
C LEU A 38 -34.00 14.71 26.68
N LEU A 39 -33.94 15.07 27.95
CA LEU A 39 -34.97 15.88 28.60
C LEU A 39 -35.02 17.31 28.04
N VAL A 40 -33.87 17.90 27.73
CA VAL A 40 -33.77 19.22 27.07
C VAL A 40 -34.33 19.16 25.64
N LEU A 41 -34.03 18.09 24.89
CA LEU A 41 -34.62 17.83 23.57
C LEU A 41 -36.15 17.67 23.64
N LEU A 42 -36.65 16.93 24.63
CA LEU A 42 -38.08 16.71 24.86
C LEU A 42 -38.84 17.92 25.44
N ALA A 43 -38.14 19.01 25.76
CA ALA A 43 -38.73 20.28 26.19
C ALA A 43 -38.78 21.33 25.07
N MET A 44 -38.11 21.10 23.93
CA MET A 44 -38.10 22.04 22.79
C MET A 44 -39.38 21.99 21.95
N PRO A 45 -39.72 23.05 21.21
CA PRO A 45 -40.73 23.01 20.14
C PRO A 45 -40.42 21.94 19.08
N LEU A 46 -41.44 21.30 18.51
CA LEU A 46 -41.30 20.16 17.58
C LEU A 46 -40.34 20.47 16.42
N VAL A 47 -40.41 21.69 15.86
CA VAL A 47 -39.55 22.15 14.76
C VAL A 47 -38.07 22.14 15.17
N LEU A 48 -37.75 22.66 16.36
CA LEU A 48 -36.38 22.67 16.89
C LEU A 48 -35.86 21.26 17.15
N ARG A 49 -36.72 20.33 17.60
CA ARG A 49 -36.34 18.91 17.74
C ARG A 49 -35.98 18.28 16.41
N ILE A 50 -36.81 18.49 15.39
CA ILE A 50 -36.57 17.98 14.04
C ILE A 50 -35.25 18.53 13.49
N LEU A 51 -34.99 19.83 13.66
CA LEU A 51 -33.74 20.46 13.22
C LEU A 51 -32.52 19.89 13.94
N VAL A 52 -32.58 19.72 15.25
CA VAL A 52 -31.47 19.14 16.04
C VAL A 52 -31.22 17.69 15.64
N VAL A 53 -32.27 16.88 15.49
CA VAL A 53 -32.15 15.49 15.06
C VAL A 53 -31.57 15.41 13.64
N ALA A 54 -32.05 16.24 12.71
CA ALA A 54 -31.53 16.30 11.35
C ALA A 54 -30.05 16.72 11.32
N ALA A 55 -29.64 17.71 12.12
CA ALA A 55 -28.26 18.14 12.23
C ALA A 55 -27.35 17.04 12.80
N VAL A 56 -27.80 16.29 13.82
CA VAL A 56 -27.07 15.15 14.37
C VAL A 56 -26.94 14.02 13.35
N ILE A 57 -28.01 13.69 12.63
CA ILE A 57 -27.98 12.68 11.56
C ILE A 57 -26.98 13.10 10.47
N LEU A 58 -27.02 14.36 10.03
CA LEU A 58 -26.11 14.88 9.02
C LEU A 58 -24.65 14.87 9.50
N ALA A 59 -24.39 15.24 10.75
CA ALA A 59 -23.06 15.21 11.35
C ALA A 59 -22.52 13.76 11.45
N VAL A 60 -23.34 12.81 11.92
CA VAL A 60 -22.96 11.39 12.01
C VAL A 60 -22.73 10.82 10.61
N TRP A 61 -23.62 11.08 9.66
CA TRP A 61 -23.45 10.66 8.27
C TRP A 61 -22.17 11.23 7.67
N SER A 62 -21.87 12.50 7.93
CA SER A 62 -20.66 13.17 7.44
C SER A 62 -19.39 12.57 8.07
N ALA A 63 -19.41 12.27 9.37
CA ALA A 63 -18.29 11.63 10.06
C ALA A 63 -18.05 10.19 9.58
N VAL A 64 -19.12 9.41 9.39
CA VAL A 64 -19.03 8.04 8.85
C VAL A 64 -18.54 8.06 7.40
N ASN A 65 -19.09 8.97 6.57
CA ASN A 65 -18.65 9.15 5.19
C ASN A 65 -17.18 9.62 5.14
N TRP A 66 -16.77 10.54 6.00
CA TRP A 66 -15.38 10.97 6.13
C TRP A 66 -14.46 9.79 6.50
N ALA A 67 -14.79 9.04 7.56
CA ALA A 67 -14.00 7.88 7.98
C ALA A 67 -13.92 6.82 6.87
N TYR A 68 -15.03 6.56 6.19
CA TYR A 68 -15.08 5.67 5.05
C TYR A 68 -14.18 6.13 3.90
N GLN A 69 -14.21 7.43 3.55
CA GLN A 69 -13.37 8.00 2.50
C GLN A 69 -11.90 8.03 2.88
N VAL A 70 -11.55 8.32 4.14
CA VAL A 70 -10.16 8.29 4.63
C VAL A 70 -9.61 6.87 4.61
N LEU A 71 -10.40 5.86 5.03
CA LEU A 71 -9.99 4.46 4.96
C LEU A 71 -9.82 3.98 3.52
N ARG A 72 -10.70 4.43 2.62
CA ARG A 72 -10.66 4.04 1.21
C ARG A 72 -9.60 4.80 0.41
N LYS A 73 -9.25 6.01 0.82
CA LYS A 73 -8.36 6.93 0.11
C LYS A 73 -7.39 7.69 1.04
N PRO A 74 -6.59 7.00 1.87
CA PRO A 74 -5.74 7.66 2.86
C PRO A 74 -4.73 8.63 2.24
N THR A 75 -4.39 8.41 0.97
CA THR A 75 -3.45 9.22 0.19
C THR A 75 -3.98 10.60 -0.22
N GLU A 76 -5.30 10.84 -0.18
CA GLU A 76 -5.86 12.17 -0.50
C GLU A 76 -5.53 13.22 0.58
N LEU A 77 -5.20 12.79 1.81
CA LEU A 77 -4.80 13.68 2.91
C LEU A 77 -3.36 14.23 2.77
N PHE A 78 -2.52 13.58 1.97
CA PHE A 78 -1.11 13.96 1.79
C PHE A 78 -0.88 14.89 0.59
N PHE A 79 -1.97 15.37 -0.04
CA PHE A 79 -1.95 16.27 -1.21
C PHE A 79 -1.02 17.49 -1.06
N PRO A 80 -0.93 18.17 0.11
CA PRO A 80 -0.08 19.36 0.23
C PRO A 80 1.42 19.07 0.25
N VAL A 81 1.84 17.80 0.45
CA VAL A 81 3.22 17.44 0.79
C VAL A 81 3.87 16.46 -0.19
N SER A 82 3.14 15.98 -1.21
CA SER A 82 3.64 14.90 -2.07
C SER A 82 4.90 15.30 -2.84
N GLY A 83 5.04 16.54 -3.32
CA GLY A 83 6.22 16.97 -4.08
C GLY A 83 7.54 16.93 -3.29
N VAL A 84 7.47 17.11 -1.97
CA VAL A 84 8.64 17.15 -1.05
C VAL A 84 9.28 15.77 -0.89
N LEU A 85 8.55 14.70 -1.20
CA LEU A 85 9.00 13.32 -1.05
C LEU A 85 9.65 12.74 -2.32
N SER A 86 9.66 13.52 -3.40
CA SER A 86 10.39 13.19 -4.63
C SER A 86 11.89 13.14 -4.36
N LYS A 87 12.56 12.20 -5.01
CA LYS A 87 13.99 11.91 -4.84
C LYS A 87 14.69 12.01 -6.18
N THR A 88 15.93 12.47 -6.12
CA THR A 88 16.88 12.30 -7.22
C THR A 88 17.30 10.82 -7.33
N PRO A 89 17.81 10.37 -8.49
CA PRO A 89 18.25 8.98 -8.64
C PRO A 89 19.28 8.52 -7.57
N PRO A 90 20.31 9.30 -7.20
CA PRO A 90 21.22 8.93 -6.11
C PRO A 90 20.52 8.75 -4.75
N GLU A 91 19.55 9.61 -4.43
CA GLU A 91 18.78 9.51 -3.18
C GLU A 91 17.87 8.28 -3.18
N THR A 92 17.18 8.01 -4.29
CA THR A 92 16.39 6.80 -4.49
C THR A 92 17.25 5.55 -4.28
N TRP A 93 18.46 5.52 -4.87
CA TRP A 93 19.37 4.39 -4.69
C TRP A 93 19.83 4.25 -3.24
N ARG A 94 20.34 5.33 -2.64
CA ARG A 94 20.82 5.33 -1.26
C ARG A 94 19.76 4.84 -0.27
N GLN A 95 18.50 5.23 -0.47
CA GLN A 95 17.42 4.90 0.45
C GLN A 95 16.82 3.51 0.22
N TYR A 96 16.68 3.08 -1.03
CA TYR A 96 15.89 1.89 -1.36
C TYR A 96 16.68 0.73 -1.98
N ALA A 97 17.98 0.89 -2.24
CA ALA A 97 18.82 -0.19 -2.77
C ALA A 97 18.74 -1.50 -1.98
N PRO A 98 18.69 -1.52 -0.63
CA PRO A 98 18.49 -2.76 0.12
C PRO A 98 17.19 -3.47 -0.27
N LEU A 99 16.08 -2.72 -0.37
CA LEU A 99 14.77 -3.27 -0.75
C LEU A 99 14.75 -3.77 -2.20
N PHE A 100 15.38 -3.03 -3.12
CA PHE A 100 15.50 -3.45 -4.51
C PHE A 100 16.31 -4.74 -4.66
N ARG A 101 17.35 -4.92 -3.83
CA ARG A 101 18.15 -6.15 -3.82
C ARG A 101 17.33 -7.28 -3.25
N GLU A 102 16.81 -7.12 -2.03
CA GLU A 102 16.02 -8.12 -1.29
C GLU A 102 14.88 -8.70 -2.13
N HIS A 103 14.10 -7.85 -2.79
CA HIS A 103 12.93 -8.27 -3.56
C HIS A 103 13.19 -8.37 -5.06
N SER A 104 14.45 -8.44 -5.52
CA SER A 104 14.71 -8.69 -6.94
C SER A 104 14.48 -10.14 -7.34
N THR A 105 14.22 -10.37 -8.63
CA THR A 105 14.22 -11.71 -9.24
C THR A 105 15.28 -11.77 -10.34
N PRO A 106 15.60 -12.95 -10.91
CA PRO A 106 16.51 -13.05 -12.05
C PRO A 106 16.11 -12.21 -13.26
N VAL A 107 14.81 -11.91 -13.42
CA VAL A 107 14.29 -11.05 -14.51
C VAL A 107 14.11 -9.61 -14.04
N ILE A 108 13.50 -9.43 -12.87
CA ILE A 108 13.19 -8.13 -12.30
C ILE A 108 14.31 -7.69 -11.37
N THR A 109 15.37 -7.17 -11.99
CA THR A 109 16.61 -6.81 -11.32
C THR A 109 16.49 -5.54 -10.47
N PRO A 110 17.41 -5.31 -9.51
CA PRO A 110 17.38 -4.11 -8.67
C PRO A 110 17.42 -2.81 -9.47
N ASP A 111 18.19 -2.76 -10.56
CA ASP A 111 18.27 -1.58 -11.45
C ASP A 111 16.98 -1.34 -12.23
N LEU A 112 16.26 -2.39 -12.63
CA LEU A 112 14.94 -2.25 -13.25
C LEU A 112 13.92 -1.74 -12.24
N LEU A 113 13.92 -2.27 -11.01
CA LEU A 113 13.04 -1.80 -9.94
C LEU A 113 13.31 -0.33 -9.58
N ALA A 114 14.58 0.07 -9.51
CA ALA A 114 14.94 1.46 -9.27
C ALA A 114 14.55 2.37 -10.45
N ALA A 115 14.74 1.90 -11.69
CA ALA A 115 14.37 2.65 -12.88
C ALA A 115 12.87 2.89 -12.98
N LEU A 116 12.05 1.85 -12.77
CA LEU A 116 10.60 1.99 -12.71
C LEU A 116 10.19 2.96 -11.60
N ALA A 117 10.74 2.80 -10.38
CA ALA A 117 10.44 3.68 -9.25
C ALA A 117 10.74 5.16 -9.54
N GLN A 118 11.83 5.42 -10.26
CA GLN A 118 12.27 6.76 -10.59
C GLN A 118 11.47 7.38 -11.74
N VAL A 119 11.15 6.60 -12.78
CA VAL A 119 10.41 7.09 -13.95
C VAL A 119 8.93 7.30 -13.62
N GLU A 120 8.32 6.41 -12.84
CA GLU A 120 6.89 6.45 -12.53
C GLU A 120 6.54 7.47 -11.45
N GLY A 121 7.38 7.60 -10.43
CA GLY A 121 7.06 8.42 -9.27
C GLY A 121 8.25 9.16 -8.66
N ALA A 122 9.38 9.26 -9.34
CA ALA A 122 10.60 9.91 -8.81
C ALA A 122 10.99 9.40 -7.40
N GLY A 123 10.86 8.09 -7.14
CA GLY A 123 11.16 7.51 -5.81
C GLY A 123 10.25 7.99 -4.67
N ASN A 124 9.11 8.63 -4.99
CA ASN A 124 8.15 9.12 -4.02
C ASN A 124 7.10 8.06 -3.68
N PRO A 125 7.08 7.53 -2.45
CA PRO A 125 6.19 6.45 -2.05
C PRO A 125 4.71 6.86 -2.03
N VAL A 126 4.40 8.15 -2.03
CA VAL A 126 3.02 8.67 -2.06
C VAL A 126 2.74 9.48 -3.33
N ALA A 127 3.52 9.26 -4.41
CA ALA A 127 3.28 9.91 -5.70
C ALA A 127 1.84 9.67 -6.17
N ARG A 128 1.26 10.67 -6.84
CA ARG A 128 -0.10 10.62 -7.38
C ARG A 128 -0.07 11.10 -8.82
N THR A 129 -0.95 10.53 -9.64
CA THR A 129 -1.21 11.05 -10.98
C THR A 129 -1.84 12.45 -10.92
N TYR A 130 -1.73 13.17 -12.03
CA TYR A 130 -2.41 14.44 -12.24
C TYR A 130 -3.93 14.33 -12.03
N TRP A 131 -4.54 15.43 -11.64
CA TRP A 131 -5.99 15.55 -11.46
C TRP A 131 -6.64 16.01 -12.75
N ARG A 132 -7.85 15.50 -13.01
CA ARG A 132 -8.62 15.91 -14.18
C ARG A 132 -10.09 16.11 -13.84
N TRP A 133 -10.70 17.03 -14.56
CA TRP A 133 -12.15 17.19 -14.56
C TRP A 133 -12.80 15.99 -15.26
N ARG A 134 -13.89 15.47 -14.68
CA ARG A 134 -14.73 14.44 -15.29
C ARG A 134 -16.17 14.91 -15.29
N LEU A 135 -16.84 14.74 -16.43
CA LEU A 135 -18.28 14.98 -16.52
C LEU A 135 -19.02 13.81 -15.86
N THR A 136 -19.58 14.05 -14.68
CA THR A 136 -20.28 13.04 -13.87
C THR A 136 -21.32 13.71 -12.97
N TRP A 137 -22.41 13.01 -12.70
CA TRP A 137 -23.48 13.46 -11.80
C TRP A 137 -23.12 13.28 -10.31
N ASN A 138 -22.03 12.58 -10.00
CA ASN A 138 -21.52 12.46 -8.64
C ASN A 138 -20.61 13.67 -8.31
N PRO A 139 -21.01 14.59 -7.40
CA PRO A 139 -20.24 15.79 -7.11
C PRO A 139 -18.84 15.49 -6.55
N PHE A 140 -18.64 14.34 -5.91
CA PHE A 140 -17.34 13.92 -5.37
C PHE A 140 -16.39 13.35 -6.43
N GLU A 141 -16.86 13.15 -7.67
CA GLU A 141 -16.04 12.62 -8.77
C GLU A 141 -15.77 13.65 -9.88
N MET A 142 -16.31 14.86 -9.75
CA MET A 142 -16.18 15.93 -10.75
C MET A 142 -14.73 16.36 -10.94
N TYR A 143 -13.96 16.42 -9.85
CA TYR A 143 -12.52 16.66 -9.88
C TYR A 143 -11.83 15.57 -9.07
N ARG A 144 -11.11 14.68 -9.75
CA ARG A 144 -10.41 13.56 -9.12
C ARG A 144 -9.13 13.19 -9.88
N PRO A 145 -8.22 12.41 -9.28
CA PRO A 145 -7.06 11.87 -9.98
C PRO A 145 -7.47 11.17 -11.28
N ALA A 146 -6.66 11.34 -12.33
CA ALA A 146 -6.91 10.74 -13.65
C ALA A 146 -7.08 9.21 -13.58
N SER A 147 -6.34 8.59 -12.65
CA SER A 147 -6.27 7.16 -12.35
C SER A 147 -6.19 6.92 -10.83
N SER A 148 -6.41 5.68 -10.37
CA SER A 148 -6.16 5.25 -8.99
C SER A 148 -4.69 4.90 -8.72
N ALA A 149 -3.79 5.23 -9.64
CA ALA A 149 -2.35 5.07 -9.51
C ALA A 149 -1.78 5.79 -8.29
N VAL A 150 -0.98 5.07 -7.49
CA VAL A 150 -0.34 5.58 -6.27
C VAL A 150 1.08 5.06 -6.12
N GLY A 151 1.93 5.92 -5.58
CA GLY A 151 3.26 5.59 -5.08
C GLY A 151 4.31 5.53 -6.18
N MET A 152 5.51 5.13 -5.79
CA MET A 152 6.69 5.19 -6.66
C MET A 152 6.58 4.30 -7.91
N TYR A 153 5.64 3.36 -7.94
CA TYR A 153 5.34 2.50 -9.08
C TYR A 153 3.94 2.75 -9.69
N GLN A 154 3.28 3.85 -9.31
CA GLN A 154 1.96 4.22 -9.85
C GLN A 154 0.93 3.07 -9.85
N ILE A 155 0.92 2.25 -8.78
CA ILE A 155 0.11 1.03 -8.69
C ILE A 155 -1.38 1.40 -8.59
N THR A 156 -2.19 0.91 -9.52
CA THR A 156 -3.64 1.13 -9.55
C THR A 156 -4.39 0.17 -8.61
N ASP A 157 -5.65 0.46 -8.28
CA ASP A 157 -6.46 -0.44 -7.42
C ASP A 157 -6.60 -1.87 -8.00
N PRO A 158 -6.85 -2.08 -9.31
CA PRO A 158 -6.83 -3.42 -9.90
C PRO A 158 -5.46 -4.10 -9.79
N THR A 159 -4.37 -3.41 -10.16
CA THR A 159 -3.01 -3.94 -10.08
C THR A 159 -2.64 -4.33 -8.65
N PHE A 160 -3.04 -3.51 -7.66
CA PHE A 160 -2.81 -3.80 -6.25
C PHE A 160 -3.51 -5.08 -5.80
N ARG A 161 -4.77 -5.28 -6.18
CA ARG A 161 -5.49 -6.52 -5.84
C ARG A 161 -4.83 -7.77 -6.45
N GLU A 162 -4.30 -7.64 -7.66
CA GLU A 162 -3.60 -8.73 -8.33
C GLU A 162 -2.22 -9.00 -7.69
N ALA A 163 -1.43 -7.95 -7.45
CA ALA A 163 -0.08 -8.06 -6.92
C ALA A 163 -0.03 -8.65 -5.51
N LYS A 164 -1.05 -8.39 -4.68
CA LYS A 164 -1.17 -8.96 -3.32
C LYS A 164 -1.22 -10.49 -3.28
N ARG A 165 -1.44 -11.14 -4.41
CA ARG A 165 -1.40 -12.60 -4.49
C ARG A 165 0.01 -13.15 -4.51
N TYR A 166 1.03 -12.31 -4.64
CA TYR A 166 2.40 -12.75 -4.80
C TYR A 166 3.34 -12.09 -3.78
N CYS A 167 4.44 -12.76 -3.49
CA CYS A 167 5.54 -12.33 -2.63
C CYS A 167 6.85 -12.92 -3.16
N ILE A 168 7.97 -12.53 -2.56
CA ILE A 168 9.30 -13.01 -2.97
C ILE A 168 9.99 -13.70 -1.80
N HIS A 169 10.42 -14.94 -2.04
CA HIS A 169 11.30 -15.69 -1.15
C HIS A 169 12.58 -16.04 -1.89
N ASP A 170 13.72 -15.61 -1.37
CA ASP A 170 15.04 -15.89 -1.93
C ASP A 170 15.13 -15.61 -3.45
N HIS A 171 14.61 -14.44 -3.86
CA HIS A 171 14.54 -14.00 -5.26
C HIS A 171 13.62 -14.82 -6.19
N VAL A 172 12.75 -15.66 -5.62
CA VAL A 172 11.75 -16.46 -6.33
C VAL A 172 10.35 -15.97 -6.00
N VAL A 173 9.52 -15.81 -7.04
CA VAL A 173 8.11 -15.45 -6.86
C VAL A 173 7.32 -16.64 -6.36
N VAL A 174 6.57 -16.38 -5.30
CA VAL A 174 5.61 -17.33 -4.74
C VAL A 174 4.21 -16.74 -4.81
N GLU A 175 3.20 -17.61 -4.89
CA GLU A 175 1.78 -17.25 -4.90
C GLU A 175 1.17 -17.49 -3.51
N ASP A 176 0.11 -16.76 -3.18
CA ASP A 176 -0.66 -16.96 -1.96
C ASP A 176 -1.31 -18.33 -1.96
N GLY A 177 -1.37 -18.94 -0.78
CA GLY A 177 -1.78 -20.33 -0.62
C GLY A 177 -2.56 -20.56 0.68
N PRO A 178 -3.12 -21.75 0.84
CA PRO A 178 -3.74 -22.18 2.09
C PRO A 178 -2.79 -22.05 3.27
N TRP A 179 -3.35 -21.84 4.47
CA TRP A 179 -2.55 -21.66 5.68
C TRP A 179 -1.65 -22.87 6.06
N HIS A 180 -1.84 -24.05 5.49
CA HIS A 180 -0.97 -25.19 5.80
C HIS A 180 0.26 -25.24 4.86
N GLU A 181 0.31 -24.39 3.84
CA GLU A 181 1.43 -24.26 2.92
C GLU A 181 2.40 -23.19 3.41
N TRP A 182 3.27 -23.54 4.37
CA TRP A 182 4.21 -22.59 5.00
C TRP A 182 5.16 -21.88 4.03
N ARG A 183 5.35 -22.44 2.83
CA ARG A 183 6.16 -21.86 1.77
C ARG A 183 5.40 -20.89 0.87
N SER A 184 4.07 -20.82 0.96
CA SER A 184 3.25 -19.87 0.21
C SER A 184 3.48 -18.44 0.71
N CYS A 185 2.86 -17.46 0.05
CA CYS A 185 2.90 -16.10 0.59
C CYS A 185 1.97 -15.94 1.79
N TRP A 186 2.46 -15.23 2.80
CA TRP A 186 1.77 -14.99 4.06
C TRP A 186 1.75 -13.51 4.41
N PHE A 187 0.72 -13.07 5.14
CA PHE A 187 0.54 -11.68 5.58
C PHE A 187 0.35 -10.65 4.45
N ASN A 188 0.25 -11.05 3.18
CA ASN A 188 -0.02 -10.13 2.07
C ASN A 188 -1.26 -9.24 2.29
N GLY A 189 -2.19 -9.66 3.17
CA GLY A 189 -3.31 -8.85 3.64
C GLY A 189 -2.92 -7.44 4.11
N VAL A 190 -1.72 -7.27 4.71
CA VAL A 190 -1.21 -5.99 5.22
C VAL A 190 -0.45 -5.14 4.20
N TYR A 191 -0.25 -5.63 2.97
CA TYR A 191 0.40 -4.83 1.93
C TYR A 191 -0.31 -3.51 1.70
N THR A 192 0.49 -2.52 1.31
CA THR A 192 0.04 -1.19 0.95
C THR A 192 0.93 -0.61 -0.13
N ARG A 193 0.36 0.23 -0.99
CA ARG A 193 1.06 0.85 -2.13
C ARG A 193 2.07 1.93 -1.72
N VAL A 194 1.96 2.45 -0.49
CA VAL A 194 2.75 3.58 -0.01
C VAL A 194 3.91 3.21 0.89
N VAL A 195 4.02 1.94 1.30
CA VAL A 195 5.19 1.45 2.03
C VAL A 195 6.19 0.94 1.00
N PRO A 196 7.43 1.48 0.93
CA PRO A 196 8.39 1.10 -0.09
C PRO A 196 8.65 -0.40 -0.21
N SER A 197 8.87 -1.12 0.89
CA SER A 197 9.14 -2.57 0.84
C SER A 197 8.00 -3.33 0.15
N HIS A 198 6.76 -3.12 0.60
CA HIS A 198 5.57 -3.72 -0.01
C HIS A 198 5.43 -3.35 -1.50
N ALA A 199 5.67 -2.08 -1.85
CA ALA A 199 5.53 -1.60 -3.22
C ALA A 199 6.58 -2.22 -4.15
N VAL A 200 7.82 -2.36 -3.69
CA VAL A 200 8.92 -3.02 -4.42
C VAL A 200 8.58 -4.49 -4.62
N GLU A 201 8.25 -5.22 -3.56
CA GLU A 201 7.95 -6.65 -3.62
C GLU A 201 6.76 -6.97 -4.52
N MET A 202 5.64 -6.27 -4.33
CA MET A 202 4.44 -6.43 -5.16
C MET A 202 4.74 -6.19 -6.64
N THR A 203 5.54 -5.16 -6.96
CA THR A 203 5.89 -4.83 -8.35
C THR A 203 6.80 -5.88 -8.95
N ALA A 204 7.82 -6.31 -8.21
CA ALA A 204 8.74 -7.34 -8.66
C ALA A 204 8.02 -8.67 -8.92
N ALA A 205 7.23 -9.12 -7.95
CA ALA A 205 6.54 -10.39 -8.02
C ALA A 205 5.51 -10.44 -9.16
N LEU A 206 4.69 -9.39 -9.28
CA LEU A 206 3.67 -9.34 -10.34
C LEU A 206 4.30 -9.28 -11.73
N LEU A 207 5.35 -8.48 -11.93
CA LEU A 207 5.99 -8.35 -13.25
C LEU A 207 6.72 -9.61 -13.66
N ASP A 208 7.44 -10.27 -12.75
CA ASP A 208 8.11 -11.53 -13.04
C ASP A 208 7.08 -12.60 -13.46
N ARG A 209 6.00 -12.77 -12.66
CA ARG A 209 4.90 -13.69 -12.98
C ARG A 209 4.24 -13.36 -14.32
N SER A 210 4.04 -12.08 -14.62
CA SER A 210 3.42 -11.63 -15.87
C SER A 210 4.31 -11.88 -17.09
N VAL A 211 5.62 -11.68 -16.96
CA VAL A 211 6.60 -12.01 -18.00
C VAL A 211 6.63 -13.52 -18.24
N ALA A 212 6.75 -14.32 -17.19
CA ALA A 212 6.77 -15.78 -17.29
C ALA A 212 5.48 -16.32 -17.95
N THR A 213 4.32 -15.81 -17.53
CA THR A 213 3.02 -16.16 -18.11
C THR A 213 2.94 -15.79 -19.59
N THR A 214 3.40 -14.60 -19.96
CA THR A 214 3.42 -14.14 -21.35
C THR A 214 4.34 -15.01 -22.20
N MET A 215 5.54 -15.32 -21.73
CA MET A 215 6.48 -16.20 -22.45
C MET A 215 5.89 -17.60 -22.67
N GLY A 216 5.28 -18.19 -21.63
CA GLY A 216 4.62 -19.50 -21.73
C GLY A 216 3.43 -19.49 -22.69
N ARG A 217 2.55 -18.48 -22.58
CA ARG A 217 1.38 -18.32 -23.44
C ARG A 217 1.74 -18.11 -24.91
N GLN A 218 2.78 -17.31 -25.19
CA GLN A 218 3.26 -17.09 -26.56
C GLN A 218 4.24 -18.19 -27.05
N ARG A 219 4.52 -19.22 -26.24
CA ARG A 219 5.44 -20.33 -26.54
C ARG A 219 6.83 -19.85 -26.96
N ILE A 220 7.36 -18.83 -26.28
CA ILE A 220 8.68 -18.26 -26.56
C ILE A 220 9.72 -19.08 -25.76
N PRO A 221 10.59 -19.87 -26.42
CA PRO A 221 11.51 -20.77 -25.73
C PRO A 221 12.64 -20.02 -25.02
N ALA A 222 13.06 -18.89 -25.58
CA ALA A 222 14.13 -18.06 -25.04
C ALA A 222 13.93 -16.59 -25.44
N ALA A 223 14.38 -15.70 -24.56
CA ALA A 223 14.48 -14.27 -24.80
C ALA A 223 15.67 -13.74 -23.98
N THR A 224 16.34 -12.71 -24.48
CA THR A 224 17.42 -12.06 -23.72
C THR A 224 16.86 -11.43 -22.45
N LEU A 225 17.71 -11.19 -21.45
CA LEU A 225 17.30 -10.49 -20.24
C LEU A 225 16.69 -9.12 -20.58
N GLN A 226 17.33 -8.38 -21.49
CA GLN A 226 16.83 -7.08 -21.95
C GLN A 226 15.42 -7.19 -22.56
N GLN A 227 15.15 -8.19 -23.40
CA GLN A 227 13.81 -8.41 -23.97
C GLN A 227 12.75 -8.71 -22.89
N LYS A 228 13.10 -9.51 -21.88
CA LYS A 228 12.21 -9.81 -20.75
C LYS A 228 11.92 -8.56 -19.91
N GLN A 229 12.92 -7.71 -19.72
CA GLN A 229 12.80 -6.46 -18.96
C GLN A 229 12.03 -5.38 -19.73
N ASP A 230 12.22 -5.28 -21.04
CA ASP A 230 11.39 -4.42 -21.89
C ASP A 230 9.93 -4.90 -21.91
N LEU A 231 9.71 -6.22 -21.93
CA LEU A 231 8.37 -6.79 -21.77
C LEU A 231 7.77 -6.45 -20.40
N ALA A 232 8.53 -6.56 -19.31
CA ALA A 232 8.08 -6.17 -17.97
C ALA A 232 7.68 -4.68 -17.93
N ALA A 233 8.49 -3.80 -18.50
CA ALA A 233 8.19 -2.37 -18.56
C ALA A 233 6.94 -2.06 -19.42
N ILE A 234 6.74 -2.76 -20.53
CA ILE A 234 5.50 -2.65 -21.32
C ILE A 234 4.29 -3.17 -20.54
N ILE A 235 4.41 -4.30 -19.83
CA ILE A 235 3.32 -4.83 -19.01
C ILE A 235 2.98 -3.84 -17.88
N HIS A 236 3.99 -3.22 -17.27
CA HIS A 236 3.79 -2.20 -16.25
C HIS A 236 3.01 -1.00 -16.79
N LEU A 237 3.43 -0.46 -17.93
CA LEU A 237 2.83 0.73 -18.55
C LEU A 237 1.44 0.46 -19.16
N CYS A 238 1.30 -0.67 -19.86
CA CYS A 238 0.21 -0.93 -20.80
C CYS A 238 -0.70 -2.10 -20.39
N GLY A 239 -0.28 -2.91 -19.41
CA GLY A 239 -0.95 -4.15 -19.04
C GLY A 239 -0.56 -5.36 -19.89
N GLY A 240 -1.07 -6.53 -19.50
CA GLY A 240 -0.69 -7.83 -20.09
C GLY A 240 -1.05 -8.00 -21.57
N GLY A 241 -2.15 -7.43 -22.05
CA GLY A 241 -2.59 -7.57 -23.45
C GLY A 241 -1.61 -6.95 -24.46
N PRO A 242 -1.23 -5.66 -24.30
CA PRO A 242 -0.16 -5.07 -25.10
C PRO A 242 1.19 -5.78 -24.94
N GLY A 243 1.49 -6.29 -23.74
CA GLY A 243 2.66 -7.14 -23.48
C GLY A 243 2.68 -8.42 -24.34
N ASP A 244 1.56 -9.14 -24.41
CA ASP A 244 1.39 -10.29 -25.31
C ASP A 244 1.64 -9.92 -26.77
N GLY A 245 1.06 -8.81 -27.20
CA GLY A 245 1.23 -8.32 -28.57
C GLY A 245 2.69 -8.02 -28.88
N PHE A 246 3.42 -7.39 -27.96
CA PHE A 246 4.85 -7.13 -28.09
C PHE A 246 5.67 -8.42 -28.17
N ALA A 247 5.43 -9.36 -27.26
CA ALA A 247 6.11 -10.65 -27.23
C ALA A 247 5.85 -11.46 -28.52
N ARG A 248 4.59 -11.53 -28.98
CA ARG A 248 4.19 -12.23 -30.21
C ARG A 248 4.87 -11.69 -31.47
N ARG A 249 5.19 -10.40 -31.49
CA ARG A 249 5.93 -9.75 -32.60
C ARG A 249 7.45 -9.93 -32.49
N GLY A 250 7.93 -10.82 -31.64
CA GLY A 250 9.36 -11.03 -31.42
C GLY A 250 10.02 -9.83 -30.73
N PHE A 251 9.32 -9.24 -29.75
CA PHE A 251 9.79 -8.08 -28.98
C PHE A 251 10.03 -6.83 -29.85
N ARG A 252 9.14 -6.60 -30.82
CA ARG A 252 9.15 -5.41 -31.70
C ARG A 252 7.95 -4.50 -31.42
N LEU A 253 8.25 -3.23 -31.17
CA LEU A 253 7.25 -2.17 -31.04
C LEU A 253 6.62 -1.87 -32.41
N THR A 254 5.34 -1.49 -32.41
CA THR A 254 4.73 -0.87 -33.59
C THR A 254 5.13 0.60 -33.69
N ALA A 255 5.17 1.15 -34.90
CA ALA A 255 5.38 2.59 -35.07
C ALA A 255 4.25 3.36 -34.37
N GLY A 256 4.60 4.40 -33.59
CA GLY A 256 3.63 5.21 -32.85
C GLY A 256 2.82 4.46 -31.80
N GLN A 257 3.32 3.34 -31.26
CA GLN A 257 2.61 2.60 -30.21
C GLN A 257 2.42 3.48 -28.97
N ARG A 258 1.16 3.63 -28.53
CA ARG A 258 0.81 4.40 -27.32
C ARG A 258 0.08 3.57 -26.28
N CYS A 259 0.23 3.95 -25.03
CA CYS A 259 -0.52 3.42 -23.90
C CYS A 259 -1.06 4.59 -23.07
N GLY A 260 -2.33 4.93 -23.31
CA GLY A 260 -2.88 6.22 -22.89
C GLY A 260 -2.08 7.37 -23.52
N ASP A 261 -1.61 8.29 -22.67
CA ASP A 261 -0.84 9.45 -23.12
C ASP A 261 0.63 9.13 -23.40
N HIS A 262 1.13 7.96 -23.01
CA HIS A 262 2.53 7.59 -23.13
C HIS A 262 2.89 7.05 -24.52
N ASP A 263 3.99 7.55 -25.09
CA ASP A 263 4.68 6.91 -26.21
C ASP A 263 5.57 5.77 -25.68
N VAL A 264 5.30 4.54 -26.14
CA VAL A 264 5.94 3.33 -25.57
C VAL A 264 7.44 3.32 -25.87
N ARG A 265 7.86 3.83 -27.04
CA ARG A 265 9.28 3.88 -27.41
C ARG A 265 10.05 4.84 -26.51
N GLY A 266 9.53 6.05 -26.31
CA GLY A 266 10.10 7.05 -25.42
C GLY A 266 10.17 6.54 -23.98
N TYR A 267 9.11 5.90 -23.51
CA TYR A 267 9.09 5.29 -22.18
C TYR A 267 10.17 4.21 -21.99
N LEU A 268 10.29 3.25 -22.91
CA LEU A 268 11.33 2.22 -22.82
C LEU A 268 12.74 2.81 -22.91
N ALA A 269 12.95 3.84 -23.74
CA ALA A 269 14.23 4.52 -23.82
C ALA A 269 14.59 5.18 -22.47
N GLN A 270 13.61 5.82 -21.81
CA GLN A 270 13.78 6.43 -20.50
C GLN A 270 14.08 5.40 -19.41
N ILE A 271 13.34 4.29 -19.35
CA ILE A 271 13.60 3.19 -18.41
C ILE A 271 15.01 2.63 -18.61
N ASN A 272 15.39 2.32 -19.86
CA ASN A 272 16.71 1.76 -20.15
C ASN A 272 17.86 2.71 -19.86
N ALA A 273 17.67 4.02 -20.08
CA ALA A 273 18.64 5.03 -19.67
C ALA A 273 18.79 5.08 -18.15
N MET A 274 17.67 5.03 -17.43
CA MET A 274 17.65 5.07 -15.98
C MET A 274 18.26 3.81 -15.34
N LYS A 275 18.00 2.62 -15.89
CA LYS A 275 18.67 1.37 -15.49
C LYS A 275 20.18 1.51 -15.54
N ARG A 276 20.73 2.00 -16.66
CA ARG A 276 22.18 2.24 -16.81
C ARG A 276 22.71 3.23 -15.76
N GLN A 277 21.91 4.22 -15.37
CA GLN A 277 22.28 5.14 -14.29
C GLN A 277 22.37 4.44 -12.94
N PHE A 278 21.39 3.60 -12.59
CA PHE A 278 21.41 2.85 -11.33
C PHE A 278 22.49 1.78 -11.29
N VAL A 279 22.82 1.15 -12.42
CA VAL A 279 23.99 0.26 -12.52
C VAL A 279 25.28 1.02 -12.18
N ARG A 280 25.45 2.25 -12.68
CA ARG A 280 26.61 3.09 -12.32
C ARG A 280 26.62 3.45 -10.83
N LEU A 281 25.47 3.86 -10.27
CA LEU A 281 25.35 4.19 -8.85
C LEU A 281 25.62 2.98 -7.93
N ALA A 282 25.29 1.77 -8.38
CA ALA A 282 25.58 0.53 -7.68
C ALA A 282 27.10 0.24 -7.61
N GLY A 283 27.86 0.63 -8.63
CA GLY A 283 29.31 0.41 -8.69
C GLY A 283 30.16 1.48 -8.02
N THR A 284 29.57 2.62 -7.64
CA THR A 284 30.25 3.72 -6.93
C THR A 284 30.07 3.68 -5.41
N GLY A 285 29.33 2.70 -4.89
CA GLY A 285 29.00 2.56 -3.47
C GLY A 285 29.82 1.50 -2.77
#